data_AF-A0A3D5DSH6-F1
#
_entry.id   AF-A0A3D5DSH6-F1
#
_cell.length_a   1.000
_cell.length_b   1.000
_cell.length_c   1.000
_cell.angle_alpha   90.00
_cell.angle_beta   90.00
_cell.angle_gamma   90.00
#
_symmetry.space_group_name_H-M   'P 1'
#
loop_
_entity.id
_entity.type
_entity.pdbx_description
1 polymer ?
#
loop_
_entity_poly.entity_id
_entity_poly.type
_entity_poly.pdbx_seq_one_letter_code
_entity_poly.pdbx_strand_id
1 'polypeptide(L)' 'MQKFRDVLAADGYTLGWSVTEDDRVIVRIEAGAEACADCLVPLPVMEAIMSDALGPTPYTLDHIVLPASA' A
#
# COMPACT_ATOMS: atom_id res chain seq x y z
N MET A 1 -4.24 9.14 -5.41
CA MET A 1 -4.20 8.32 -4.18
C MET A 1 -5.57 7.88 -3.65
N GLN A 2 -6.63 8.70 -3.70
CA GLN A 2 -7.95 8.32 -3.17
C GLN A 2 -8.51 7.03 -3.81
N LYS A 3 -8.55 6.99 -5.15
CA LYS A 3 -9.08 5.86 -5.92
C LYS A 3 -8.41 4.50 -5.62
N PHE A 4 -7.11 4.51 -5.33
CA PHE A 4 -6.38 3.28 -5.00
C PHE A 4 -6.76 2.74 -3.61
N ARG A 5 -6.94 3.66 -2.64
CA ARG A 5 -7.47 3.30 -1.32
C ARG A 5 -8.91 2.79 -1.41
N ASP A 6 -9.74 3.37 -2.29
CA ASP A 6 -11.12 2.92 -2.45
C ASP A 6 -11.20 1.49 -3.02
N VAL A 7 -10.30 1.13 -3.95
CA VAL A 7 -10.21 -0.24 -4.49
C VAL A 7 -9.77 -1.22 -3.41
N LEU A 8 -8.69 -0.91 -2.69
CA LEU A 8 -8.22 -1.77 -1.59
C LEU A 8 -9.28 -1.91 -0.49
N ALA A 9 -9.96 -0.83 -0.13
CA ALA A 9 -11.04 -0.85 0.86
C ALA A 9 -12.23 -1.69 0.40
N ALA A 10 -12.57 -1.65 -0.90
CA ALA A 10 -13.60 -2.52 -1.47
C ALA A 10 -13.24 -4.00 -1.39
N ASP A 11 -11.94 -4.31 -1.47
CA ASP A 11 -11.40 -5.67 -1.32
C ASP A 11 -11.16 -6.06 0.16
N GLY A 12 -11.56 -5.22 1.12
CA GLY A 12 -11.43 -5.46 2.56
C GLY A 12 -10.06 -5.11 3.16
N TYR A 13 -9.21 -4.42 2.41
CA TYR A 13 -7.86 -4.02 2.81
C TYR A 13 -7.79 -2.57 3.26
N THR A 14 -7.00 -2.32 4.31
CA THR A 14 -6.70 -0.97 4.78
C THR A 14 -5.25 -0.64 4.48
N LEU A 15 -5.00 0.57 3.94
CA LEU A 15 -3.66 1.05 3.63
C LEU A 15 -3.23 2.07 4.69
N GLY A 16 -2.21 1.70 5.46
CA GLY A 16 -1.47 2.59 6.34
C GLY A 16 -0.11 2.96 5.74
N TRP A 17 0.46 4.09 6.15
CA TRP A 17 1.83 4.45 5.78
C TRP A 17 2.54 5.11 6.96
N SER A 18 3.86 5.02 6.96
CA SER A 18 4.73 5.68 7.92
C SER A 18 5.94 6.23 7.19
N VAL A 19 6.41 7.40 7.62
CA VAL A 19 7.61 8.03 7.07
C VAL A 19 8.75 7.78 8.05
N THR A 20 9.91 7.39 7.50
CA THR A 20 11.17 7.22 8.24
C THR A 20 11.94 8.53 8.29
N GLU A 21 12.97 8.60 9.12
CA GLU A 21 13.82 9.81 9.25
C GLU A 21 14.61 10.13 7.96
N ASP A 22 14.77 9.16 7.06
CA ASP A 22 15.47 9.28 5.77
C ASP A 22 14.55 9.66 4.59
N ASP A 23 13.40 10.30 4.85
CA ASP A 23 12.37 10.61 3.85
C ASP A 23 11.84 9.39 3.08
N ARG A 24 11.89 8.21 3.70
CA ARG A 24 11.37 6.98 3.09
C ARG A 24 10.02 6.60 3.63
N VAL A 25 9.13 6.18 2.75
CA VAL A 25 7.76 5.79 3.08
C VAL A 25 7.68 4.27 3.15
N ILE A 26 7.27 3.76 4.30
CA ILE A 26 6.90 2.37 4.51
C ILE A 26 5.39 2.29 4.39
N VAL A 27 4.91 1.51 3.42
CA VAL A 27 3.47 1.26 3.24
C VAL A 27 3.12 -0.04 3.94
N ARG A 28 2.08 -0.03 4.76
CA ARG A 28 1.55 -1.23 5.41
C ARG A 28 0.14 -1.48 4.91
N ILE A 29 -0.11 -2.71 4.48
CA ILE A 29 -1.45 -3.16 4.15
C ILE A 29 -1.91 -4.08 5.27
N GLU A 30 -3.11 -3.82 5.74
CA GLU A 30 -3.76 -4.66 6.74
C GLU A 30 -4.98 -5.33 6.12
N ALA A 31 -5.08 -6.65 6.30
CA ALA A 31 -6.25 -7.42 5.93
C ALA A 31 -7.34 -7.22 6.99
N GLY A 32 -8.47 -6.65 6.60
CA GLY A 32 -9.69 -6.66 7.40
C GLY A 32 -10.38 -8.03 7.39
N ALA A 33 -11.49 -8.15 8.13
CA ALA A 33 -12.25 -9.41 8.22
C ALA A 33 -12.83 -9.89 6.88
N GLU A 34 -13.02 -8.97 5.93
CA GLU A 34 -13.56 -9.25 4.59
C GLU A 34 -12.46 -9.30 3.51
N ALA A 35 -11.18 -9.30 3.92
CA ALA A 35 -10.07 -9.19 3.00
C ALA A 35 -9.91 -10.44 2.13
N CYS A 36 -10.03 -10.26 0.81
CA CYS A 36 -9.89 -11.33 -0.16
C CYS A 36 -8.44 -11.43 -0.66
N ALA A 37 -7.70 -12.47 -0.21
CA ALA A 37 -6.30 -12.70 -0.57
C ALA A 37 -6.06 -12.82 -2.09
N ASP A 38 -7.02 -13.39 -2.82
CA ASP A 38 -6.98 -13.54 -4.28
C ASP A 38 -7.39 -12.26 -5.05
N CYS A 39 -8.05 -11.32 -4.37
CA CYS A 39 -8.50 -10.05 -4.96
C CYS A 39 -7.43 -8.95 -4.78
N LEU A 40 -6.44 -9.19 -3.91
CA LEU A 40 -5.40 -8.23 -3.63
C LEU A 40 -4.57 -7.92 -4.88
N VAL A 41 -4.44 -6.63 -5.17
CA VAL A 41 -3.60 -6.14 -6.27
C VAL A 41 -2.16 -6.67 -6.09
N PRO A 42 -1.53 -7.20 -7.15
CA PRO A 42 -0.16 -7.71 -7.04
C PRO A 42 0.81 -6.66 -6.50
N LEU A 43 1.72 -7.09 -5.62
CA LEU A 43 2.75 -6.24 -5.01
C LEU A 43 3.47 -5.31 -6.02
N PRO A 44 3.93 -5.78 -7.21
CA PRO A 44 4.64 -4.93 -8.16
C PRO A 44 3.79 -3.77 -8.69
N VAL A 45 2.47 -3.98 -8.81
CA VAL A 45 1.54 -2.94 -9.26
C VAL A 45 1.35 -1.90 -8.17
N MET A 46 1.26 -2.34 -6.91
CA MET A 46 1.17 -1.44 -5.77
C MET A 46 2.44 -0.58 -5.63
N GLU A 47 3.61 -1.19 -5.75
CA GLU A 47 4.90 -0.48 -5.71
C GLU A 47 5.00 0.58 -6.82
N ALA A 48 4.53 0.25 -8.03
CA ALA A 48 4.52 1.18 -9.15
C ALA A 48 3.57 2.38 -8.89
N ILE A 49 2.36 2.12 -8.39
CA ILE A 49 1.38 3.18 -8.07
C ILE A 49 1.90 4.07 -6.93
N MET A 50 2.50 3.49 -5.89
CA MET A 50 3.09 4.25 -4.79
C MET A 50 4.29 5.08 -5.25
N SER A 51 5.18 4.51 -6.06
CA SER A 51 6.33 5.22 -6.59
C SER A 51 5.93 6.39 -7.49
N ASP A 52 4.92 6.20 -8.36
CA ASP A 52 4.36 7.27 -9.20
C ASP A 52 3.73 8.38 -8.35
N ALA A 53 2.96 8.01 -7.32
CA ALA A 53 2.34 8.97 -6.42
C ALA A 53 3.33 9.74 -5.53
N LEU A 54 4.49 9.14 -5.22
CA LEU A 54 5.57 9.77 -4.47
C LEU A 54 6.51 10.58 -5.36
N GLY A 55 6.54 10.34 -6.68
CA GLY A 55 7.35 11.09 -7.65
C GLY A 55 7.31 12.62 -7.56
N PRO A 56 6.16 13.28 -7.27
CA PRO A 56 6.12 14.74 -7.04
C PRO A 56 6.55 15.19 -5.64
N THR A 57 6.95 14.27 -4.77
CA THR A 57 7.35 14.54 -3.38
C THR A 57 8.84 14.21 -3.17
N PRO A 58 9.51 14.74 -2.13
CA PRO A 58 10.88 14.35 -1.80
C PRO A 58 10.99 12.92 -1.25
N TYR A 59 9.86 12.27 -1.01
CA TYR A 59 9.82 10.96 -0.37
C TYR A 59 10.04 9.82 -1.37
N THR A 60 10.67 8.74 -0.91
CA THR A 60 10.89 7.52 -1.69
C THR A 60 10.19 6.33 -1.07
N LEU A 61 9.66 5.40 -1.88
CA LEU A 61 9.10 4.16 -1.36
C LEU A 61 10.24 3.28 -0.83
N ASP A 62 10.17 2.85 0.43
CA ASP A 62 11.15 1.92 0.99
C ASP A 62 10.77 0.46 0.71
N HIS A 63 9.63 0.02 1.25
CA HIS A 63 9.04 -1.29 1.01
C HIS A 63 7.55 -1.28 1.37
N ILE A 64 6.82 -2.28 0.87
CA ILE A 64 5.43 -2.54 1.22
C ILE A 64 5.35 -3.79 2.10
N VAL A 65 4.74 -3.65 3.28
CA VAL A 65 4.44 -4.76 4.18
C VAL A 65 3.04 -5.28 3.86
N LEU A 66 2.98 -6.50 3.34
CA LEU A 66 1.73 -7.22 3.10
C LEU A 66 1.24 -7.87 4.41
N PRO A 67 -0.09 -8.05 4.59
CA PRO A 67 -0.60 -8.86 5.69
C PRO A 67 -0.08 -10.28 5.49
N ALA A 68 0.53 -10.85 6.54
CA ALA A 68 0.90 -12.26 6.51
C ALA A 68 -0.37 -13.06 6.22
N SER A 69 -0.32 -13.89 5.17
CA SER A 69 -1.37 -14.86 4.88
C SER A 69 -1.62 -15.67 6.14
N ALA A 70 -2.77 -15.46 6.78
CA ALA A 70 -3.21 -16.27 7.92
C ALA A 70 -3.62 -17.67 7.43
#